data_AF-A0A4P2QZ06-F1
#
_entry.id   AF-A0A4P2QZ06-F1
#
_cell.length_a   1.000
_cell.length_b   1.000
_cell.length_c   1.000
_cell.angle_alpha   90.00
_cell.angle_beta   90.00
_cell.angle_gamma   90.00
#
_symmetry.space_group_name_H-M   'P 1'
#
loop_
_entity.id
_entity.type
_entity.pdbx_description
1 polymer ?
#
loop_
_entity_poly.entity_id
_entity_poly.type
_entity_poly.pdbx_seq_one_letter_code
_entity_poly.pdbx_strand_id
1 'polypeptide(L)'
;MSSSEQVTLSGLGTYVLGRLFFKTEGFTPRQIAKTLSFLFRRREGQSDPTRLIENELIGFVQIGLAVRARRASYQITHDGQKAIRAALHLAHNKKVRWLEFKDLIAARIFEEHLSAVKGPRELAVDVPPAEAARIATLLVGAFHLNLGQVPSLPRVLGAVAWSAIGVTTADPFTVEAVMRVLLSRQADAPPQGTLKQAIDLLVRKASALGTGARGLLAPQTAPLPADEPAFAARVLEAARASKSGRFGDNKVFISHVVRRLAEDGVAIGDADTFKARLVSAHRRGLLALNRADLVEAMDPADVDASETRYLSTTFHFVRI
;
A
#
# COMPACT_ATOMS: atom_id res chain seq x y z
N MET A 1 -20.82 -17.86 37.78
CA MET A 1 -20.36 -18.32 36.46
C MET A 1 -20.89 -17.37 35.41
N SER A 2 -20.01 -16.69 34.67
CA SER A 2 -20.13 -16.53 33.22
C SER A 2 -18.84 -15.90 32.73
N SER A 3 -17.94 -16.77 32.31
CA SER A 3 -16.77 -16.44 31.52
C SER A 3 -17.22 -15.55 30.37
N SER A 4 -16.59 -14.40 30.23
CA SER A 4 -16.79 -13.52 29.09
C SER A 4 -16.29 -14.28 27.87
N GLU A 5 -17.19 -15.00 27.20
CA GLU A 5 -16.91 -15.65 25.93
C GLU A 5 -16.54 -14.52 24.96
N GLN A 6 -15.24 -14.34 24.75
CA GLN A 6 -14.73 -13.31 23.86
C GLN A 6 -15.18 -13.70 22.47
N VAL A 7 -16.18 -12.99 21.94
CA VAL A 7 -16.64 -13.20 20.57
C VAL A 7 -15.46 -12.96 19.64
N THR A 8 -14.95 -14.03 19.03
CA THR A 8 -13.88 -13.98 18.05
C THR A 8 -14.46 -13.52 16.71
N LEU A 9 -14.22 -12.27 16.35
CA LEU A 9 -14.62 -11.73 15.06
C LEU A 9 -13.63 -12.21 13.98
N SER A 10 -14.15 -12.72 12.86
CA SER A 10 -13.34 -13.01 11.67
C SER A 10 -12.72 -11.71 11.12
N GLY A 11 -11.65 -11.79 10.33
CA GLY A 11 -11.10 -10.59 9.66
C GLY A 11 -12.12 -9.83 8.81
N LEU A 12 -13.01 -10.54 8.11
CA LEU A 12 -14.14 -9.95 7.38
C LEU A 12 -15.19 -9.35 8.33
N GLY A 13 -15.56 -10.09 9.36
CA GLY A 13 -16.54 -9.68 10.36
C GLY A 13 -16.11 -8.43 11.14
N THR A 14 -14.82 -8.34 11.48
CA THR A 14 -14.20 -7.16 12.09
C THR A 14 -14.37 -5.93 11.21
N TYR A 15 -14.18 -6.07 9.89
CA TYR A 15 -14.40 -4.96 8.96
C TYR A 15 -15.88 -4.59 8.86
N VAL A 16 -16.77 -5.57 8.70
CA VAL A 16 -18.21 -5.34 8.53
C VAL A 16 -18.78 -4.63 9.76
N LEU A 17 -18.53 -5.15 10.95
CA LEU A 17 -18.97 -4.57 12.21
C LEU A 17 -18.32 -3.20 12.46
N GLY A 18 -17.04 -3.10 12.12
CA GLY A 18 -16.29 -1.87 12.13
C GLY A 18 -16.86 -0.79 11.21
N ARG A 19 -17.46 -1.15 10.08
CA ARG A 19 -18.15 -0.17 9.24
C ARG A 19 -19.44 0.32 9.87
N LEU A 20 -20.22 -0.57 10.47
CA LEU A 20 -21.44 -0.21 11.20
C LEU A 20 -21.17 0.74 12.36
N PHE A 21 -19.99 0.65 12.99
CA PHE A 21 -19.56 1.54 14.08
C PHE A 21 -19.57 3.04 13.71
N PHE A 22 -19.31 3.39 12.45
CA PHE A 22 -19.13 4.79 12.03
C PHE A 22 -20.40 5.46 11.45
N LYS A 23 -21.54 4.76 11.40
CA LYS A 23 -22.78 5.35 10.90
C LYS A 23 -23.97 4.88 11.71
N THR A 24 -24.60 5.83 12.42
CA THR A 24 -25.77 5.61 13.26
C THR A 24 -27.02 5.20 12.47
N GLU A 25 -27.16 5.67 11.22
CA GLU A 25 -28.28 5.29 10.36
C GLU A 25 -28.19 3.86 9.81
N GLY A 26 -27.01 3.22 9.94
CA GLY A 26 -26.75 1.88 9.42
C GLY A 26 -26.28 1.85 7.96
N PHE A 27 -25.88 0.66 7.53
CA PHE A 27 -25.42 0.39 6.16
C PHE A 27 -26.15 -0.81 5.55
N THR A 28 -26.37 -0.76 4.23
CA THR A 28 -26.81 -1.93 3.47
C THR A 28 -25.60 -2.80 3.06
N PRO A 29 -25.78 -4.11 2.85
CA PRO A 29 -24.69 -4.99 2.40
C PRO A 29 -23.97 -4.47 1.16
N ARG A 30 -24.72 -3.91 0.19
CA ARG A 30 -24.17 -3.31 -1.04
C ARG A 30 -23.27 -2.09 -0.75
N GLN A 31 -23.65 -1.24 0.20
CA GLN A 31 -22.85 -0.08 0.57
C GLN A 31 -21.52 -0.51 1.22
N ILE A 32 -21.55 -1.53 2.08
CA ILE A 32 -20.35 -2.11 2.67
C ILE A 32 -19.48 -2.74 1.58
N ALA A 33 -20.07 -3.52 0.67
CA ALA A 33 -19.37 -4.16 -0.45
C ALA A 33 -18.63 -3.15 -1.34
N LYS A 34 -19.26 -2.02 -1.67
CA LYS A 34 -18.64 -0.95 -2.47
C LYS A 34 -17.37 -0.40 -1.82
N THR A 35 -17.38 -0.23 -0.49
CA THR A 35 -16.20 0.22 0.26
C THR A 35 -15.10 -0.83 0.36
N LEU A 36 -15.46 -2.10 0.20
CA LEU A 36 -14.56 -3.25 0.28
C LEU A 36 -14.00 -3.72 -1.07
N SER A 37 -14.38 -3.06 -2.16
CA SER A 37 -13.93 -3.41 -3.51
C SER A 37 -12.40 -3.50 -3.67
N PHE A 38 -11.61 -2.87 -2.79
CA PHE A 38 -10.15 -3.00 -2.77
C PHE A 38 -9.64 -4.31 -2.17
N LEU A 39 -10.31 -4.87 -1.15
CA LEU A 39 -9.94 -6.17 -0.56
C LEU A 39 -10.34 -7.33 -1.47
N PHE A 40 -11.44 -7.18 -2.22
CA PHE A 40 -11.93 -8.21 -3.13
C PHE A 40 -11.28 -8.16 -4.52
N ARG A 41 -10.56 -7.08 -4.86
CA ARG A 41 -9.94 -6.87 -6.19
C ARG A 41 -8.86 -7.90 -6.54
N ARG A 42 -8.37 -8.68 -5.56
CA ARG A 42 -7.30 -9.67 -5.74
C ARG A 42 -7.77 -11.13 -5.78
N ARG A 43 -9.06 -11.39 -5.64
CA ARG A 43 -9.61 -12.76 -5.59
C ARG A 43 -10.48 -12.99 -6.83
N GLU A 44 -9.84 -13.07 -7.99
CA GLU A 44 -10.50 -13.60 -9.20
C GLU A 44 -10.97 -15.02 -8.90
N GLY A 45 -12.28 -15.24 -8.95
CA GLY A 45 -12.83 -16.59 -9.00
C GLY A 45 -14.14 -16.82 -8.28
N GLN A 46 -14.34 -16.38 -7.03
CA GLN A 46 -15.46 -16.92 -6.24
C GLN A 46 -16.05 -15.96 -5.21
N SER A 47 -17.38 -15.85 -5.28
CA SER A 47 -18.33 -15.23 -4.35
C SER A 47 -18.68 -13.76 -4.58
N ASP A 48 -19.96 -13.48 -4.84
CA ASP A 48 -20.53 -12.12 -4.78
C ASP A 48 -20.26 -11.55 -3.37
N PRO A 49 -19.42 -10.50 -3.25
CA PRO A 49 -19.02 -9.96 -1.95
C PRO A 49 -20.21 -9.48 -1.13
N THR A 50 -21.31 -9.13 -1.80
CA THR A 50 -22.57 -8.75 -1.15
C THR A 50 -23.13 -9.90 -0.33
N ARG A 51 -23.10 -11.14 -0.85
CA ARG A 51 -23.63 -12.33 -0.17
C ARG A 51 -22.79 -12.72 1.04
N LEU A 52 -21.46 -12.63 0.94
CA LEU A 52 -20.57 -12.91 2.07
C LEU A 52 -20.79 -11.92 3.22
N ILE A 53 -20.92 -10.63 2.89
CA ILE A 53 -21.22 -9.58 3.87
C ILE A 53 -22.61 -9.79 4.48
N GLU A 54 -23.59 -10.18 3.67
CA GLU A 54 -24.94 -10.46 4.15
C GLU A 54 -24.98 -11.64 5.13
N ASN A 55 -24.23 -12.72 4.87
CA ASN A 55 -24.10 -13.85 5.79
C ASN A 55 -23.48 -13.45 7.13
N GLU A 56 -22.41 -12.65 7.12
CA GLU A 56 -21.79 -12.11 8.35
C GLU A 56 -22.77 -11.22 9.13
N LEU A 57 -23.51 -10.36 8.43
CA LEU A 57 -24.52 -9.50 9.06
C LEU A 57 -25.68 -10.29 9.67
N ILE A 58 -26.11 -11.39 9.03
CA ILE A 58 -27.10 -12.31 9.59
C ILE A 58 -26.56 -12.94 10.86
N GLY A 59 -25.30 -13.42 10.84
CA GLY A 59 -24.61 -13.93 12.02
C GLY A 59 -24.62 -12.92 13.16
N PHE A 60 -24.22 -11.67 12.90
CA PHE A 60 -24.22 -10.60 13.90
C PHE A 60 -25.58 -10.27 14.49
N VAL A 61 -26.65 -10.40 13.71
CA VAL A 61 -28.01 -10.24 14.23
C VAL A 61 -28.37 -11.39 15.17
N GLN A 62 -28.00 -12.63 14.84
CA GLN A 62 -28.26 -13.80 15.69
C GLN A 62 -27.53 -13.73 17.02
N ILE A 63 -26.28 -13.23 17.04
CA ILE A 63 -25.48 -13.07 18.26
C ILE A 63 -25.63 -11.70 18.93
N GLY A 64 -26.59 -10.87 18.50
CA GLY A 64 -26.92 -9.60 19.13
C GLY A 64 -25.91 -8.45 18.94
N LEU A 65 -24.94 -8.58 18.03
CA LEU A 65 -23.96 -7.52 17.72
C LEU A 65 -24.47 -6.47 16.73
N ALA A 66 -25.49 -6.81 15.94
CA ALA A 66 -26.15 -5.91 15.01
C ALA A 66 -27.67 -6.08 15.06
N VAL A 67 -28.42 -5.08 14.60
CA VAL A 67 -29.88 -5.13 14.45
C VAL A 67 -30.24 -4.68 13.05
N ARG A 68 -31.27 -5.32 12.46
CA ARG A 68 -31.86 -4.87 11.20
C ARG A 68 -32.61 -3.56 11.40
N ALA A 69 -32.23 -2.55 10.64
CA ALA A 69 -32.87 -1.24 10.58
C ALA A 69 -33.70 -1.10 9.29
N ARG A 70 -34.27 0.09 9.07
CA ARG A 70 -35.14 0.37 7.92
C ARG A 70 -34.37 0.23 6.60
N ARG A 71 -35.08 -0.10 5.50
CA ARG A 71 -34.53 -0.23 4.13
C ARG A 71 -33.41 -1.27 3.98
N ALA A 72 -33.53 -2.42 4.64
CA ALA A 72 -32.52 -3.51 4.60
C ALA A 72 -31.11 -3.07 5.04
N SER A 73 -31.04 -2.05 5.91
CA SER A 73 -29.79 -1.62 6.53
C SER A 73 -29.60 -2.33 7.86
N TYR A 74 -28.35 -2.37 8.32
CA TYR A 74 -27.97 -2.94 9.60
C TYR A 74 -27.31 -1.86 10.45
N GLN A 75 -27.60 -1.87 11.75
CA GLN A 75 -27.03 -0.97 12.73
C GLN A 75 -26.29 -1.78 13.79
N ILE A 76 -25.20 -1.23 14.31
CA ILE A 76 -24.43 -1.87 15.39
C ILE A 76 -25.18 -1.70 16.73
N THR A 77 -25.18 -2.75 17.56
CA THR A 77 -25.69 -2.66 18.94
C THR A 77 -24.62 -2.15 19.89
N HIS A 78 -24.98 -1.87 21.14
CA HIS A 78 -24.01 -1.57 22.19
C HIS A 78 -23.00 -2.72 22.38
N ASP A 79 -23.47 -3.97 22.34
CA ASP A 79 -22.61 -5.15 22.45
C ASP A 79 -21.70 -5.32 21.22
N GLY A 80 -22.20 -4.99 20.03
CA GLY A 80 -21.39 -4.87 18.82
C GLY A 80 -20.28 -3.85 18.95
N GLN A 81 -20.56 -2.67 19.52
CA GLN A 81 -19.55 -1.64 19.77
C GLN A 81 -18.49 -2.11 20.76
N LYS A 82 -18.89 -2.83 21.82
CA LYS A 82 -17.97 -3.41 22.78
C LYS A 82 -17.09 -4.49 22.14
N ALA A 83 -17.68 -5.38 21.33
CA ALA A 83 -16.98 -6.45 20.64
C ALA A 83 -15.93 -5.91 19.66
N ILE A 84 -16.27 -4.92 18.84
CA ILE A 84 -15.32 -4.36 17.87
C ILE A 84 -14.20 -3.56 18.55
N ARG A 85 -14.48 -2.86 19.64
CA ARG A 85 -13.45 -2.18 20.43
C ARG A 85 -12.50 -3.17 21.08
N ALA A 86 -13.02 -4.29 21.61
CA ALA A 86 -12.20 -5.36 22.18
C ALA A 86 -11.31 -6.00 21.11
N ALA A 87 -11.87 -6.30 19.93
CA ALA A 87 -11.15 -6.91 18.81
C ALA A 87 -10.02 -6.03 18.27
N LEU A 88 -10.17 -4.69 18.35
CA LEU A 88 -9.17 -3.72 17.90
C LEU A 88 -8.33 -3.12 19.04
N HIS A 89 -8.43 -3.66 20.25
CA HIS A 89 -7.75 -3.15 21.45
C HIS A 89 -7.94 -1.64 21.69
N LEU A 90 -9.12 -1.12 21.35
CA LEU A 90 -9.47 0.28 21.52
C LEU A 90 -9.97 0.56 22.94
N ALA A 91 -9.38 1.58 23.58
CA ALA A 91 -9.89 2.08 24.86
C ALA A 91 -11.36 2.53 24.75
N HIS A 92 -12.13 2.30 25.81
CA HIS A 92 -13.59 2.47 25.83
C HIS A 92 -14.07 3.88 25.45
N ASN A 93 -13.26 4.90 25.75
CA ASN A 93 -13.56 6.33 25.56
C ASN A 93 -12.83 6.98 24.38
N LYS A 94 -11.98 6.25 23.65
CA LYS A 94 -11.24 6.84 22.52
C LYS A 94 -12.19 7.06 21.34
N LYS A 95 -12.30 8.30 20.88
CA LYS A 95 -12.86 8.64 19.56
C LYS A 95 -11.80 8.35 18.52
N VAL A 96 -12.14 7.53 17.52
CA VAL A 96 -11.23 7.11 16.45
C VAL A 96 -11.80 7.61 15.14
N ARG A 97 -10.96 8.11 14.24
CA ARG A 97 -11.40 8.47 12.86
C ARG A 97 -11.46 7.22 11.99
N TRP A 98 -12.30 7.21 10.96
CA TRP A 98 -12.41 6.07 10.04
C TRP A 98 -11.08 5.66 9.39
N LEU A 99 -10.17 6.62 9.15
CA LEU A 99 -8.86 6.34 8.56
C LEU A 99 -7.97 5.53 9.53
N GLU A 100 -7.80 6.01 10.77
CA GLU A 100 -7.07 5.30 11.83
C GLU A 100 -7.66 3.90 12.09
N PHE A 101 -8.98 3.79 11.99
CA PHE A 101 -9.69 2.55 12.18
C PHE A 101 -9.42 1.54 11.05
N LYS A 102 -9.30 2.02 9.80
CA LYS A 102 -8.86 1.19 8.67
C LYS A 102 -7.45 0.67 8.86
N ASP A 103 -6.53 1.51 9.35
CA ASP A 103 -5.14 1.11 9.58
C ASP A 103 -5.05 0.01 10.65
N LEU A 104 -5.85 0.10 11.71
CA LEU A 104 -5.95 -0.92 12.76
C LEU A 104 -6.54 -2.24 12.23
N ILE A 105 -7.59 -2.18 11.41
CA ILE A 105 -8.14 -3.39 10.78
C ILE A 105 -7.11 -4.04 9.84
N ALA A 106 -6.41 -3.23 9.03
CA ALA A 106 -5.36 -3.74 8.17
C ALA A 106 -4.29 -4.46 8.99
N ALA A 107 -3.77 -3.82 10.05
CA ALA A 107 -2.81 -4.42 10.96
C ALA A 107 -3.32 -5.75 11.55
N ARG A 108 -4.59 -5.82 11.95
CA ARG A 108 -5.17 -7.05 12.51
C ARG A 108 -5.32 -8.17 11.48
N ILE A 109 -5.78 -7.87 10.27
CA ILE A 109 -5.87 -8.86 9.19
C ILE A 109 -4.48 -9.39 8.85
N PHE A 110 -3.47 -8.52 8.80
CA PHE A 110 -2.08 -8.92 8.64
C PHE A 110 -1.58 -9.76 9.82
N GLU A 111 -1.90 -9.42 11.06
CA GLU A 111 -1.56 -10.21 12.25
C GLU A 111 -2.26 -11.57 12.29
N GLU A 112 -3.50 -11.69 11.83
CA GLU A 112 -4.24 -12.95 11.76
C GLU A 112 -3.64 -13.86 10.67
N HIS A 113 -3.26 -13.29 9.53
CA HIS A 113 -2.49 -13.99 8.49
C HIS A 113 -1.08 -14.38 8.97
N LEU A 114 -0.42 -13.57 9.79
CA LEU A 114 0.89 -13.87 10.37
C LEU A 114 0.79 -14.87 11.55
N SER A 115 -0.29 -14.83 12.32
CA SER A 115 -0.52 -15.72 13.48
C SER A 115 -1.01 -17.09 13.05
N ALA A 116 -1.74 -17.20 11.93
CA ALA A 116 -1.99 -18.48 11.25
C ALA A 116 -0.68 -19.16 10.76
N VAL A 117 0.42 -18.41 10.71
CA VAL A 117 1.76 -18.86 10.30
C VAL A 117 2.70 -19.01 11.51
N LYS A 118 2.26 -18.73 12.75
CA LYS A 118 3.10 -18.86 13.95
C LYS A 118 3.23 -20.31 14.44
N GLY A 119 4.20 -20.97 13.86
CA GLY A 119 5.02 -21.99 14.51
C GLY A 119 6.35 -22.06 13.75
N PRO A 120 7.51 -22.28 14.41
CA PRO A 120 8.70 -22.68 13.69
C PRO A 120 8.39 -24.02 13.04
N ARG A 121 8.02 -24.04 11.76
CA ARG A 121 8.00 -25.26 10.98
C ARG A 121 9.45 -25.71 10.85
N GLU A 122 9.93 -26.50 11.80
CA GLU A 122 10.94 -27.48 11.47
C GLU A 122 10.41 -28.29 10.29
N LEU A 123 11.27 -28.60 9.33
CA LEU A 123 10.94 -29.46 8.21
C LEU A 123 10.36 -30.77 8.74
N ALA A 124 9.04 -30.92 8.68
CA ALA A 124 8.37 -32.16 9.02
C ALA A 124 8.67 -33.16 7.90
N VAL A 125 9.56 -34.09 8.18
CA VAL A 125 9.95 -35.15 7.25
C VAL A 125 9.26 -36.42 7.70
N ASP A 126 8.29 -36.87 6.91
CA ASP A 126 7.53 -38.10 7.15
C ASP A 126 8.37 -39.31 6.72
N VAL A 127 9.30 -39.72 7.58
CA VAL A 127 10.21 -40.85 7.36
C VAL A 127 10.31 -41.66 8.65
N PRO A 128 10.26 -43.02 8.59
CA PRO A 128 10.43 -43.87 9.76
C PRO A 128 11.75 -43.56 10.51
N PRO A 129 11.77 -43.58 11.87
CA PRO A 129 12.93 -43.15 12.65
C PRO A 129 14.25 -43.87 12.30
N ALA A 130 14.18 -45.16 11.99
CA ALA A 130 15.35 -45.97 11.63
C ALA A 130 15.94 -45.58 10.25
N GLU A 131 15.10 -45.17 9.31
CA GLU A 131 15.50 -44.70 7.99
C GLU A 131 16.01 -43.26 8.06
N ALA A 132 15.37 -42.41 8.88
CA ALA A 132 15.80 -41.05 9.13
C ALA A 132 17.23 -40.97 9.71
N ALA A 133 17.59 -41.89 10.61
CA ALA A 133 18.94 -41.97 11.17
C ALA A 133 20.00 -42.38 10.12
N ARG A 134 19.65 -43.30 9.21
CA ARG A 134 20.54 -43.70 8.10
C ARG A 134 20.78 -42.55 7.13
N ILE A 135 19.71 -41.87 6.71
CA ILE A 135 19.77 -40.71 5.81
C ILE A 135 20.59 -39.59 6.45
N ALA A 136 20.36 -39.27 7.73
CA ALA A 136 21.11 -38.26 8.46
C ALA A 136 22.62 -38.57 8.49
N THR A 137 23.00 -39.83 8.75
CA THR A 137 24.41 -40.25 8.77
C THR A 137 25.08 -40.12 7.40
N LEU A 138 24.39 -40.53 6.33
CA LEU A 138 24.90 -40.42 4.97
C LEU A 138 25.11 -38.95 4.56
N LEU A 139 24.15 -38.07 4.85
CA LEU A 139 24.24 -36.66 4.52
C LEU A 139 25.34 -35.94 5.32
N VAL A 140 25.52 -36.26 6.60
CA VAL A 140 26.63 -35.72 7.41
C VAL A 140 27.98 -36.06 6.79
N GLY A 141 28.17 -37.32 6.36
CA GLY A 141 29.39 -37.77 5.71
C GLY A 141 29.62 -37.13 4.34
N ALA A 142 28.58 -37.09 3.48
CA ALA A 142 28.68 -36.59 2.11
C ALA A 142 28.92 -35.08 2.03
N PHE A 143 28.38 -34.31 2.96
CA PHE A 143 28.48 -32.85 2.99
C PHE A 143 29.48 -32.31 4.02
N HIS A 144 30.28 -33.19 4.65
CA HIS A 144 31.27 -32.85 5.68
C HIS A 144 30.73 -31.92 6.78
N LEU A 145 29.52 -32.21 7.28
CA LEU A 145 28.81 -31.34 8.22
C LEU A 145 29.29 -31.53 9.67
N ASN A 146 29.74 -30.47 10.33
CA ASN A 146 30.14 -30.49 11.74
C ASN A 146 28.95 -30.23 12.68
N LEU A 147 28.08 -31.23 12.88
CA LEU A 147 26.83 -31.07 13.63
C LEU A 147 26.83 -31.62 15.08
N GLY A 148 27.94 -32.15 15.58
CA GLY A 148 28.02 -32.75 16.91
C GLY A 148 27.32 -34.11 17.00
N GLN A 149 26.93 -34.55 18.22
CA GLN A 149 26.32 -35.88 18.42
C GLN A 149 24.89 -36.01 17.86
N VAL A 150 24.64 -37.16 17.21
CA VAL A 150 23.40 -37.69 16.61
C VAL A 150 22.39 -36.61 16.18
N PRO A 151 22.68 -35.86 15.10
CA PRO A 151 21.77 -34.83 14.63
C PRO A 151 20.48 -35.45 14.07
N SER A 152 19.34 -34.87 14.43
CA SER A 152 18.06 -35.24 13.84
C SER A 152 18.04 -34.96 12.33
N LEU A 153 17.30 -35.75 11.56
CA LEU A 153 17.21 -35.55 10.11
C LEU A 153 16.80 -34.11 9.71
N PRO A 154 15.83 -33.44 10.36
CA PRO A 154 15.52 -32.04 10.06
C PRO A 154 16.71 -31.09 10.28
N ARG A 155 17.54 -31.35 11.31
CA ARG A 155 18.75 -30.56 11.59
C ARG A 155 19.82 -30.76 10.51
N VAL A 156 20.00 -32.00 10.06
CA VAL A 156 20.94 -32.31 8.96
C VAL A 156 20.47 -31.66 7.66
N LEU A 157 19.19 -31.77 7.31
CA LEU A 157 18.64 -31.12 6.11
C LEU A 157 18.75 -29.60 6.17
N GLY A 158 18.49 -29.00 7.34
CA GLY A 158 18.70 -27.57 7.54
C GLY A 158 20.16 -27.15 7.33
N ALA A 159 21.11 -27.95 7.80
CA ALA A 159 22.54 -27.69 7.62
C ALA A 159 22.99 -27.86 6.16
N VAL A 160 22.48 -28.87 5.45
CA VAL A 160 22.70 -29.03 3.99
C VAL A 160 22.14 -27.81 3.25
N ALA A 161 20.94 -27.36 3.60
CA ALA A 161 20.31 -26.20 2.97
C ALA A 161 21.07 -24.90 3.25
N TRP A 162 21.61 -24.71 4.46
CA TRP A 162 22.52 -23.60 4.77
C TRP A 162 23.81 -23.65 3.96
N SER A 163 24.40 -24.83 3.82
CA SER A 163 25.61 -25.04 3.00
C SER A 163 25.36 -24.71 1.52
N ALA A 164 24.20 -25.08 0.97
CA ALA A 164 23.83 -24.78 -0.42
C ALA A 164 23.73 -23.28 -0.71
N ILE A 165 23.37 -22.46 0.29
CA ILE A 165 23.39 -21.01 0.17
C ILE A 165 24.70 -20.39 0.64
N GLY A 166 25.74 -21.17 0.94
CA GLY A 166 27.07 -20.71 1.34
C GLY A 166 27.10 -20.07 2.74
N VAL A 167 26.26 -20.55 3.66
CA VAL A 167 26.26 -20.11 5.07
C VAL A 167 26.59 -21.29 5.96
N THR A 168 27.55 -21.10 6.88
CA THR A 168 27.80 -22.05 7.96
C THR A 168 27.20 -21.47 9.23
N THR A 169 26.10 -22.04 9.70
CA THR A 169 25.43 -21.63 10.94
C THR A 169 24.88 -22.85 11.68
N ALA A 170 24.79 -22.74 13.00
CA ALA A 170 24.10 -23.70 13.85
C ALA A 170 22.60 -23.39 13.99
N ASP A 171 22.14 -22.26 13.44
CA ASP A 171 20.75 -21.83 13.49
C ASP A 171 19.83 -22.78 12.71
N PRO A 172 18.58 -22.99 13.16
CA PRO A 172 17.61 -23.76 12.39
C PRO A 172 17.30 -23.08 11.05
N PHE A 173 17.10 -23.89 10.00
CA PHE A 173 16.75 -23.41 8.68
C PHE A 173 15.27 -23.03 8.62
N THR A 174 14.94 -21.81 9.05
CA THR A 174 13.59 -21.25 9.03
C THR A 174 13.46 -20.14 7.99
N VAL A 175 12.24 -19.84 7.55
CA VAL A 175 11.98 -18.73 6.60
C VAL A 175 12.51 -17.41 7.13
N GLU A 176 12.30 -17.12 8.43
CA GLU A 176 12.81 -15.92 9.07
C GLU A 176 14.34 -15.87 9.07
N ALA A 177 15.01 -16.97 9.40
CA ALA A 177 16.47 -17.04 9.39
C ALA A 177 17.03 -16.88 7.97
N VAL A 178 16.41 -17.51 6.96
CA VAL A 178 16.81 -17.39 5.56
C VAL A 178 16.61 -15.96 5.06
N MET A 179 15.45 -15.35 5.32
CA MET A 179 15.21 -13.95 4.96
C MET A 179 16.21 -13.01 5.62
N ARG A 180 16.52 -13.19 6.91
CA ARG A 180 17.55 -12.42 7.61
C ARG A 180 18.89 -12.52 6.87
N VAL A 181 19.36 -13.73 6.55
CA VAL A 181 20.63 -13.95 5.85
C VAL A 181 20.64 -13.27 4.48
N LEU A 182 19.58 -13.45 3.68
CA LEU A 182 19.49 -12.88 2.34
C LEU A 182 19.45 -11.34 2.39
N LEU A 183 18.68 -10.76 3.30
CA LEU A 183 18.58 -9.32 3.47
C LEU A 183 19.89 -8.72 4.00
N SER A 184 20.56 -9.37 4.96
CA SER A 184 21.88 -8.96 5.44
C SER A 184 22.92 -8.99 4.31
N ARG A 185 22.93 -10.03 3.47
CA ARG A 185 23.80 -10.08 2.28
C ARG A 185 23.52 -8.94 1.31
N GLN A 186 22.25 -8.67 1.02
CA GLN A 186 21.87 -7.53 0.18
C GLN A 186 22.27 -6.19 0.81
N ALA A 187 22.36 -6.12 2.14
CA ALA A 187 22.83 -4.96 2.88
C ALA A 187 24.37 -4.87 3.03
N ASP A 188 25.15 -5.79 2.43
CA ASP A 188 26.60 -5.98 2.67
C ASP A 188 26.98 -6.12 4.16
N ALA A 189 26.05 -6.64 4.96
CA ALA A 189 26.20 -6.80 6.40
C ALA A 189 26.42 -8.27 6.76
N PRO A 190 27.15 -8.56 7.86
CA PRO A 190 27.20 -9.92 8.39
C PRO A 190 25.77 -10.36 8.78
N PRO A 191 25.43 -11.65 8.65
CA PRO A 191 24.09 -12.17 8.95
C PRO A 191 23.73 -12.15 10.45
N GLN A 192 24.41 -11.37 11.28
CA GLN A 192 24.20 -11.32 12.73
C GLN A 192 23.08 -10.33 13.09
N GLY A 193 22.18 -10.74 14.00
CA GLY A 193 21.09 -9.90 14.50
C GLY A 193 19.67 -10.43 14.21
N THR A 194 18.67 -9.58 14.43
CA THR A 194 17.24 -9.88 14.18
C THR A 194 16.84 -9.54 12.75
N LEU A 195 15.73 -10.11 12.25
CA LEU A 195 15.19 -9.76 10.92
C LEU A 195 14.93 -8.25 10.79
N LYS A 196 14.44 -7.61 11.86
CA LYS A 196 14.24 -6.15 11.89
C LYS A 196 15.55 -5.39 11.66
N GLN A 197 16.64 -5.82 12.28
CA GLN A 197 17.95 -5.20 12.09
C GLN A 197 18.45 -5.38 10.64
N ALA A 198 18.22 -6.54 10.03
CA ALA A 198 18.56 -6.76 8.61
C ALA A 198 17.73 -5.85 7.68
N ILE A 199 16.44 -5.68 7.96
CA ILE A 199 15.57 -4.73 7.24
C ILE A 199 16.05 -3.30 7.44
N ASP A 200 16.34 -2.87 8.68
CA ASP A 200 16.82 -1.52 8.98
C ASP A 200 18.15 -1.24 8.26
N LEU A 201 19.06 -2.22 8.19
CA LEU A 201 20.31 -2.12 7.44
C LEU A 201 20.07 -2.03 5.94
N LEU A 202 19.16 -2.82 5.38
CA LEU A 202 18.80 -2.74 3.97
C LEU A 202 18.12 -1.39 3.64
N VAL A 203 17.25 -0.89 4.51
CA VAL A 203 16.63 0.44 4.39
C VAL A 203 17.71 1.52 4.47
N ARG A 204 18.69 1.41 5.37
CA ARG A 204 19.83 2.33 5.43
C ARG A 204 20.67 2.25 4.18
N LYS A 205 20.99 1.06 3.66
CA LYS A 205 21.74 0.89 2.40
C LYS A 205 20.95 1.42 1.21
N ALA A 206 19.66 1.16 1.11
CA ALA A 206 18.78 1.72 0.10
C ALA A 206 18.67 3.25 0.23
N SER A 207 18.69 3.77 1.46
CA SER A 207 18.74 5.20 1.73
C SER A 207 20.12 5.80 1.41
N ALA A 208 21.20 5.04 1.59
CA ALA A 208 22.58 5.41 1.28
C ALA A 208 22.88 5.37 -0.23
N LEU A 209 22.36 4.36 -0.93
CA LEU A 209 22.26 4.32 -2.39
C LEU A 209 21.33 5.44 -2.87
N GLY A 210 20.27 5.73 -2.12
CA GLY A 210 19.38 6.86 -2.33
C GLY A 210 19.97 8.22 -1.98
N THR A 211 21.06 8.33 -1.20
CA THR A 211 21.79 9.58 -0.90
C THR A 211 23.06 9.72 -1.72
N GLY A 212 23.73 8.64 -2.11
CA GLY A 212 24.73 8.64 -3.18
C GLY A 212 24.08 8.94 -4.53
N ALA A 213 22.89 8.38 -4.77
CA ALA A 213 22.03 8.74 -5.89
C ALA A 213 21.11 9.93 -5.59
N ARG A 214 21.05 10.57 -4.41
CA ARG A 214 20.45 11.93 -4.27
C ARG A 214 21.48 13.04 -4.29
N GLY A 215 22.75 12.73 -4.02
CA GLY A 215 23.88 13.60 -4.32
C GLY A 215 24.16 13.65 -5.83
N LEU A 216 23.86 12.58 -6.55
CA LEU A 216 24.01 12.50 -8.01
C LEU A 216 22.68 12.47 -8.82
N LEU A 217 21.54 12.18 -8.18
CA LEU A 217 20.17 12.24 -8.76
C LEU A 217 19.16 12.79 -7.72
N ALA A 218 19.45 13.94 -7.10
CA ALA A 218 18.36 14.90 -7.09
C ALA A 218 17.93 15.02 -8.56
N PRO A 219 16.63 15.01 -8.94
CA PRO A 219 16.29 15.73 -10.15
C PRO A 219 16.95 17.08 -9.92
N GLN A 220 17.93 17.44 -10.74
CA GLN A 220 18.32 18.83 -10.81
C GLN A 220 17.03 19.48 -11.23
N THR A 221 16.27 19.98 -10.25
CA THR A 221 14.96 20.52 -10.51
C THR A 221 15.29 21.80 -11.22
N ALA A 222 15.38 21.71 -12.55
CA ALA A 222 15.80 22.84 -13.34
C ALA A 222 14.75 23.92 -13.04
N PRO A 223 15.16 25.07 -12.49
CA PRO A 223 14.21 26.15 -12.28
C PRO A 223 13.63 26.49 -13.65
N LEU A 224 12.34 26.82 -13.69
CA LEU A 224 11.78 27.39 -14.90
C LEU A 224 12.65 28.57 -15.35
N PRO A 225 12.94 28.70 -16.66
CA PRO A 225 13.74 29.81 -17.15
C PRO A 225 13.19 31.13 -16.61
N ALA A 226 14.06 32.01 -16.11
CA ALA A 226 13.65 33.29 -15.55
C ALA A 226 13.17 34.23 -16.67
N ASP A 227 13.75 34.09 -17.87
CA ASP A 227 13.37 34.85 -19.05
C ASP A 227 12.02 34.36 -19.60
N GLU A 228 11.21 35.31 -20.04
CA GLU A 228 9.85 35.04 -20.48
C GLU A 228 9.75 34.28 -21.82
N PRO A 229 10.61 34.54 -22.83
CA PRO A 229 10.62 33.77 -24.07
C PRO A 229 11.00 32.29 -23.89
N ALA A 230 12.06 31.97 -23.13
CA ALA A 230 12.44 30.57 -22.88
C ALA A 230 11.44 29.88 -21.95
N PHE A 231 10.82 30.60 -21.02
CA PHE A 231 9.69 30.08 -20.26
C PHE A 231 8.54 29.66 -21.19
N ALA A 232 8.12 30.54 -22.10
CA ALA A 232 7.04 30.26 -23.04
C ALA A 232 7.38 29.08 -23.97
N ALA A 233 8.61 29.03 -24.48
CA ALA A 233 9.11 27.93 -25.30
C ALA A 233 9.08 26.60 -24.54
N ARG A 234 9.51 26.59 -23.27
CA ARG A 234 9.51 25.39 -22.43
C ARG A 234 8.10 24.89 -22.12
N VAL A 235 7.16 25.80 -21.87
CA VAL A 235 5.74 25.48 -21.67
C VAL A 235 5.13 24.90 -22.95
N LEU A 236 5.44 25.45 -24.13
CA LEU A 236 4.97 24.93 -25.41
C LEU A 236 5.57 23.56 -25.75
N GLU A 237 6.84 23.34 -25.45
CA GLU A 237 7.51 22.05 -25.59
C GLU A 237 6.82 20.98 -24.72
N ALA A 238 6.56 21.30 -23.45
CA ALA A 238 5.83 20.41 -22.55
C ALA A 238 4.39 20.15 -23.02
N ALA A 239 3.70 21.16 -23.54
CA ALA A 239 2.38 20.99 -24.14
C ALA A 239 2.43 20.03 -25.35
N ARG A 240 3.40 20.20 -26.25
CA ARG A 240 3.61 19.32 -27.42
C ARG A 240 3.94 17.89 -27.03
N ALA A 241 4.75 17.71 -25.98
CA ALA A 241 5.13 16.39 -25.48
C ALA A 241 4.02 15.69 -24.68
N SER A 242 3.02 16.42 -24.19
CA SER A 242 1.93 15.83 -23.40
C SER A 242 1.09 14.87 -24.24
N LYS A 243 0.92 13.63 -23.75
CA LYS A 243 0.05 12.61 -24.35
C LYS A 243 -1.36 12.60 -23.74
N SER A 244 -1.59 13.39 -22.69
CA SER A 244 -2.85 13.43 -21.93
C SER A 244 -3.37 14.87 -21.82
N GLY A 245 -4.65 15.03 -21.47
CA GLY A 245 -5.28 16.36 -21.32
C GLY A 245 -5.35 17.16 -22.62
N ARG A 246 -5.39 16.47 -23.77
CA ARG A 246 -5.57 17.08 -25.08
C ARG A 246 -7.06 17.31 -25.35
N PHE A 247 -7.38 18.46 -25.92
CA PHE A 247 -8.73 18.77 -26.39
C PHE A 247 -8.67 19.20 -27.86
N GLY A 248 -9.05 18.27 -28.75
CA GLY A 248 -8.74 18.38 -30.17
C GLY A 248 -7.23 18.29 -30.45
N ASP A 249 -6.81 18.70 -31.65
CA ASP A 249 -5.44 18.45 -32.12
C ASP A 249 -4.41 19.48 -31.62
N ASN A 250 -4.87 20.65 -31.17
CA ASN A 250 -4.02 21.82 -30.93
C ASN A 250 -4.20 22.48 -29.55
N LYS A 251 -4.84 21.83 -28.59
CA LYS A 251 -5.04 22.38 -27.23
C LYS A 251 -4.70 21.36 -26.16
N VAL A 252 -4.04 21.81 -25.10
CA VAL A 252 -3.69 20.99 -23.94
C VAL A 252 -4.03 21.74 -22.66
N PHE A 253 -4.66 21.05 -21.70
CA PHE A 253 -4.98 21.61 -20.40
C PHE A 253 -3.73 22.09 -19.66
N ILE A 254 -3.80 23.27 -19.06
CA ILE A 254 -2.71 23.85 -18.27
C ILE A 254 -2.27 22.91 -17.14
N SER A 255 -3.22 22.22 -16.50
CA SER A 255 -2.94 21.22 -15.46
C SER A 255 -2.04 20.07 -15.94
N HIS A 256 -2.24 19.62 -17.19
CA HIS A 256 -1.44 18.56 -17.81
C HIS A 256 -0.06 19.05 -18.25
N VAL A 257 0.06 20.32 -18.68
CA VAL A 257 1.37 20.93 -18.97
C VAL A 257 2.20 21.04 -17.69
N VAL A 258 1.60 21.46 -16.58
CA VAL A 258 2.25 21.52 -15.26
C VAL A 258 2.71 20.13 -14.80
N ARG A 259 1.84 19.13 -14.94
CA ARG A 259 2.17 17.73 -14.61
C ARG A 259 3.35 17.24 -15.45
N ARG A 260 3.33 17.52 -16.75
CA ARG A 260 4.40 17.13 -17.67
C ARG A 260 5.73 17.78 -17.33
N LEU A 261 5.73 19.08 -17.02
CA LEU A 261 6.92 19.80 -16.57
C LEU A 261 7.48 19.19 -15.27
N ALA A 262 6.62 18.79 -14.33
CA ALA A 262 7.06 18.11 -13.11
C ALA A 262 7.64 16.72 -13.39
N GLU A 263 7.08 15.95 -14.33
CA GLU A 263 7.64 14.68 -14.80
C GLU A 263 9.00 14.86 -15.48
N ASP A 264 9.19 15.95 -16.22
CA ASP A 264 10.47 16.35 -16.83
C ASP A 264 11.46 16.93 -15.80
N GLY A 265 11.14 16.85 -14.51
CA GLY A 265 11.99 17.31 -13.42
C GLY A 265 12.10 18.84 -13.32
N VAL A 266 11.14 19.61 -13.84
CA VAL A 266 11.14 21.07 -13.74
C VAL A 266 10.47 21.53 -12.45
N ALA A 267 11.11 22.44 -11.73
CA ALA A 267 10.51 23.07 -10.54
C ALA A 267 9.54 24.18 -10.97
N ILE A 268 8.23 23.88 -10.91
CA ILE A 268 7.16 24.84 -11.15
C ILE A 268 7.12 25.93 -10.06
N GLY A 269 7.42 25.55 -8.81
CA GLY A 269 7.28 26.41 -7.64
C GLY A 269 5.82 26.62 -7.27
N ASP A 270 5.47 27.85 -6.93
CA ASP A 270 4.10 28.27 -6.60
C ASP A 270 3.18 28.29 -7.85
N ALA A 271 2.01 27.68 -7.72
CA ALA A 271 1.06 27.51 -8.82
C ALA A 271 0.49 28.85 -9.30
N ASP A 272 0.22 29.79 -8.38
CA ASP A 272 -0.31 31.11 -8.73
C ASP A 272 0.75 31.95 -9.46
N THR A 273 1.99 31.89 -9.00
CA THR A 273 3.14 32.51 -9.68
C THR A 273 3.33 31.96 -11.09
N PHE A 274 3.24 30.64 -11.28
CA PHE A 274 3.32 30.02 -12.60
C PHE A 274 2.18 30.48 -13.53
N LYS A 275 0.93 30.49 -13.03
CA LYS A 275 -0.24 30.96 -13.77
C LYS A 275 -0.14 32.44 -14.14
N ALA A 276 0.35 33.29 -13.26
CA ALA A 276 0.62 34.70 -13.56
C ALA A 276 1.65 34.86 -14.69
N ARG A 277 2.70 34.04 -14.71
CA ARG A 277 3.69 34.03 -15.78
C ARG A 277 3.13 33.55 -17.11
N LEU A 278 2.25 32.55 -17.12
CA LEU A 278 1.53 32.13 -18.34
C LEU A 278 0.71 33.28 -18.94
N VAL A 279 -0.01 34.01 -18.09
CA VAL A 279 -0.79 35.18 -18.51
C VAL A 279 0.12 36.28 -19.07
N SER A 280 1.25 36.56 -18.42
CA SER A 280 2.23 37.53 -18.91
C SER A 280 2.76 37.14 -20.31
N ALA A 281 3.18 35.88 -20.47
CA ALA A 281 3.69 35.38 -21.76
C ALA A 281 2.61 35.44 -22.85
N HIS A 282 1.35 35.20 -22.49
CA HIS A 282 0.22 35.32 -23.40
C HIS A 282 -0.01 36.76 -23.87
N ARG A 283 0.01 37.73 -22.95
CA ARG A 283 -0.14 39.15 -23.28
C ARG A 283 0.96 39.67 -24.20
N ARG A 284 2.16 39.09 -24.10
CA ARG A 284 3.31 39.42 -24.95
C ARG A 284 3.31 38.68 -26.30
N GLY A 285 2.31 37.84 -26.57
CA GLY A 285 2.21 37.07 -27.81
C GLY A 285 3.20 35.92 -27.92
N LEU A 286 3.86 35.53 -26.81
CA LEU A 286 4.83 34.43 -26.77
C LEU A 286 4.15 33.06 -26.61
N LEU A 287 2.90 33.06 -26.14
CA LEU A 287 2.07 31.89 -25.85
C LEU A 287 0.62 32.21 -26.23
N ALA A 288 -0.11 31.24 -26.78
CA ALA A 288 -1.55 31.38 -26.97
C ALA A 288 -2.30 30.60 -25.90
N LEU A 289 -3.11 31.29 -25.09
CA LEU A 289 -4.00 30.69 -24.11
C LEU A 289 -5.44 30.71 -24.64
N ASN A 290 -6.15 29.60 -24.41
CA ASN A 290 -7.54 29.44 -24.85
C ASN A 290 -8.48 29.17 -23.68
N ARG A 291 -9.71 29.65 -23.82
CA ARG A 291 -10.82 29.36 -22.92
C ARG A 291 -11.39 27.96 -23.21
N ALA A 292 -12.05 27.40 -22.22
CA ALA A 292 -12.96 26.28 -22.41
C ALA A 292 -14.35 26.84 -22.71
N ASP A 293 -14.79 26.67 -23.95
CA ASP A 293 -16.10 27.15 -24.41
C ASP A 293 -17.21 26.11 -24.14
N LEU A 294 -16.84 24.84 -23.97
CA LEU A 294 -17.75 23.71 -23.71
C LEU A 294 -17.30 22.91 -22.48
N VAL A 295 -17.29 23.57 -21.33
CA VAL A 295 -16.83 23.01 -20.04
C VAL A 295 -17.61 21.75 -19.64
N GLU A 296 -18.91 21.69 -19.94
CA GLU A 296 -19.79 20.57 -19.59
C GLU A 296 -19.43 19.25 -20.28
N ALA A 297 -18.65 19.30 -21.37
CA ALA A 297 -18.18 18.11 -22.10
C ALA A 297 -16.76 17.67 -21.68
N MET A 298 -16.19 18.29 -20.66
CA MET A 298 -14.80 18.08 -20.20
C MET A 298 -14.75 17.48 -18.80
N ASP A 299 -13.61 16.88 -18.42
CA ASP A 299 -13.40 16.42 -17.05
C ASP A 299 -13.37 17.64 -16.08
N PRO A 300 -14.29 17.71 -15.11
CA PRO A 300 -14.35 18.84 -14.18
C PRO A 300 -13.05 19.06 -13.40
N ALA A 301 -12.32 17.99 -13.07
CA ALA A 301 -11.08 18.09 -12.32
C ALA A 301 -9.96 18.79 -13.13
N ASP A 302 -9.91 18.55 -14.44
CA ASP A 302 -8.91 19.16 -15.31
C ASP A 302 -9.24 20.61 -15.64
N VAL A 303 -10.54 20.95 -15.71
CA VAL A 303 -11.02 22.32 -15.84
C VAL A 303 -10.63 23.11 -14.59
N ASP A 304 -11.04 22.65 -13.41
CA ASP A 304 -10.78 23.32 -12.12
C ASP A 304 -9.28 23.55 -11.89
N ALA A 305 -8.46 22.51 -12.14
CA ALA A 305 -7.02 22.61 -11.97
C ALA A 305 -6.35 23.56 -12.98
N SER A 306 -6.91 23.69 -14.18
CA SER A 306 -6.38 24.53 -15.26
C SER A 306 -6.82 25.98 -15.19
N GLU A 307 -7.80 26.33 -14.35
CA GLU A 307 -8.32 27.69 -14.25
C GLU A 307 -7.20 28.71 -14.02
N THR A 308 -7.00 29.57 -15.00
CA THR A 308 -6.00 30.64 -14.98
C THR A 308 -6.73 31.95 -15.27
N ARG A 309 -6.98 32.72 -14.21
CA ARG A 309 -7.81 33.93 -14.26
C ARG A 309 -6.97 35.16 -14.59
N TYR A 310 -7.46 35.97 -15.52
CA TYR A 310 -6.93 37.29 -15.82
C TYR A 310 -8.07 38.25 -16.15
N LEU A 311 -8.26 39.28 -15.32
CA LEU A 311 -9.39 40.20 -15.38
C LEU A 311 -10.73 39.44 -15.42
N SER A 312 -11.54 39.63 -16.46
CA SER A 312 -12.83 38.96 -16.68
C SER A 312 -12.72 37.65 -17.49
N THR A 313 -11.49 37.17 -17.77
CA THR A 313 -11.26 35.99 -18.62
C THR A 313 -10.59 34.86 -17.85
N THR A 314 -11.03 33.62 -18.08
CA THR A 314 -10.45 32.42 -17.50
C THR A 314 -9.92 31.51 -18.61
N PHE A 315 -8.62 31.29 -18.61
CA PHE A 315 -7.94 30.39 -19.54
C PHE A 315 -7.79 29.00 -18.94
N HIS A 316 -7.84 27.98 -19.79
CA HIS A 316 -7.76 26.57 -19.39
C HIS A 316 -6.75 25.80 -20.25
N PHE A 317 -6.47 26.29 -21.46
CA PHE A 317 -5.64 25.60 -22.43
C PHE A 317 -4.42 26.40 -22.84
N VAL A 318 -3.32 25.70 -23.08
CA VAL A 318 -2.23 26.15 -23.94
C VAL A 318 -2.52 25.67 -25.36
N ARG A 319 -2.47 26.59 -26.34
CA ARG A 319 -2.57 26.27 -27.76
C ARG A 319 -1.19 25.97 -28.33
N ILE A 320 -1.10 24.88 -29.11
CA ILE A 320 0.10 24.38 -29.77
C ILE A 320 0.18 24.85 -31.21
#